data_AF-A0A433V0W0-F1
#
_entry.id   AF-A0A433V0W0-F1
#
_cell.length_a   1.000
_cell.length_b   1.000
_cell.length_c   1.000
_cell.angle_alpha   90.00
_cell.angle_beta   90.00
_cell.angle_gamma   90.00
#
_symmetry.space_group_name_H-M   'P 1'
#
loop_
_entity.id
_entity.type
_entity.pdbx_description
1 polymer ?
#
loop_
_entity_poly.entity_id
_entity_poly.type
_entity_poly.pdbx_seq_one_letter_code
_entity_poly.pdbx_strand_id
1 'polypeptide(L)'
;MAEKIKLMADYECYPLWWTGSDKAGDIDPETMPLSKETISRLEKWADIYDATLNWQDPANSPDLSPEAEAAFEQEGLSLWKQLQKELAPNYEVVYFSEQLRKVVTDINELESLLAINA
;
A
#
# COMPACT_ATOMS: atom_id res chain seq x y z
N MET A 1 11.35 11.29 17.38
CA MET A 1 11.31 11.31 15.90
C MET A 1 10.21 10.36 15.49
N ALA A 2 9.45 10.68 14.44
CA ALA A 2 8.45 9.74 13.93
C ALA A 2 9.17 8.53 13.31
N GLU A 3 8.65 7.33 13.53
CA GLU A 3 9.15 6.13 12.86
C GLU A 3 8.62 6.10 11.43
N LYS A 4 9.47 5.72 10.48
CA LYS A 4 9.09 5.68 9.07
C LYS A 4 8.65 4.28 8.67
N ILE A 5 7.44 4.17 8.15
CA ILE A 5 6.86 2.93 7.62
C ILE A 5 6.41 3.13 6.17
N LYS A 6 6.21 2.02 5.46
CA LYS A 6 5.82 2.01 4.06
C LYS A 6 4.51 1.24 3.88
N LEU A 7 3.55 1.84 3.19
CA LEU A 7 2.39 1.15 2.61
C LEU A 7 2.82 0.53 1.28
N MET A 8 2.76 -0.79 1.16
CA MET A 8 3.14 -1.57 -0.01
C MET A 8 2.42 -2.92 0.05
N ALA A 9 1.79 -3.34 -1.03
CA ALA A 9 1.29 -4.70 -1.14
C ALA A 9 2.41 -5.65 -1.56
N ASP A 10 2.42 -6.84 -0.99
CA ASP A 10 3.23 -7.97 -1.44
C ASP A 10 2.44 -9.25 -1.12
N TYR A 11 2.81 -10.35 -1.78
CA TYR A 11 2.01 -11.57 -1.73
C TYR A 11 2.03 -12.22 -0.35
N GLU A 12 0.85 -12.59 0.18
CA GLU A 12 0.67 -13.20 1.51
C GLU A 12 1.31 -12.39 2.66
N CYS A 13 1.41 -11.06 2.52
CA CYS A 13 2.00 -10.16 3.52
C CYS A 13 1.01 -9.10 4.00
N TYR A 14 1.21 -8.57 5.20
CA TYR A 14 0.54 -7.36 5.62
C TYR A 14 1.00 -6.15 4.80
N PRO A 15 0.13 -5.19 4.50
CA PRO A 15 0.45 -4.09 3.59
C PRO A 15 1.30 -2.96 4.22
N LEU A 16 1.70 -3.09 5.48
CA LEU A 16 2.52 -2.10 6.20
C LEU A 16 3.91 -2.67 6.46
N TRP A 17 4.96 -1.89 6.24
CA TRP A 17 6.35 -2.39 6.29
C TRP A 17 7.26 -1.46 7.07
N TRP A 18 8.18 -2.04 7.84
CA TRP A 18 9.30 -1.30 8.39
C TRP A 18 10.26 -0.82 7.29
N THR A 19 10.74 0.41 7.40
CA THR A 19 11.75 0.97 6.47
C THR A 19 13.13 1.15 7.10
N GLY A 20 13.23 1.00 8.42
CA GLY A 20 14.47 1.13 9.17
C GLY A 20 15.39 -0.09 9.01
N SER A 21 16.65 0.07 9.41
CA SER A 21 17.63 -1.03 9.43
C SER A 21 17.55 -1.89 10.69
N ASP A 22 16.83 -1.43 11.71
CA ASP A 22 16.69 -2.06 13.03
C ASP A 22 15.45 -2.96 13.15
N LYS A 23 14.43 -2.72 12.31
CA LYS A 23 13.20 -3.51 12.23
C LYS A 23 13.02 -4.00 10.79
N ALA A 24 12.66 -5.26 10.63
CA ALA A 24 12.45 -5.88 9.33
C ALA A 24 11.11 -6.60 9.28
N GLY A 25 10.57 -6.75 8.08
CA GLY A 25 9.29 -7.41 7.83
C GLY A 25 8.11 -6.44 7.73
N ASP A 26 6.98 -7.04 7.45
CA ASP A 26 5.66 -6.44 7.45
C ASP A 26 5.12 -6.30 8.88
N ILE A 27 4.12 -5.45 9.03
CA ILE A 27 3.53 -4.99 10.29
C ILE A 27 2.08 -5.38 10.27
N ASP A 28 1.67 -6.19 11.23
CA ASP A 28 0.27 -6.49 11.48
C ASP A 28 -0.51 -5.20 11.80
N PRO A 29 -1.46 -4.76 10.94
CA PRO A 29 -2.24 -3.55 11.16
C PRO A 29 -3.03 -3.57 12.48
N GLU A 30 -3.40 -4.74 13.03
CA GLU A 30 -4.10 -4.84 14.31
C GLU A 30 -3.23 -4.41 15.51
N THR A 31 -1.91 -4.42 15.36
CA THR A 31 -0.97 -3.98 16.41
C THR A 31 -0.76 -2.47 16.42
N MET A 32 -1.27 -1.76 15.42
CA MET A 32 -1.12 -0.32 15.22
C MET A 32 -2.34 0.44 15.77
N PRO A 33 -2.20 1.73 16.14
CA PRO A 33 -3.32 2.55 16.63
C PRO A 33 -4.23 3.01 15.47
N LEU A 34 -4.78 2.04 14.73
CA LEU A 34 -5.64 2.24 13.58
C LEU A 34 -7.11 1.97 13.92
N SER A 35 -8.00 2.60 13.17
CA SER A 35 -9.42 2.28 13.21
C SER A 35 -9.69 0.91 12.57
N LYS A 36 -10.74 0.22 13.05
CA LYS A 36 -11.17 -1.06 12.47
C LYS A 36 -11.53 -0.95 10.98
N GLU A 37 -12.03 0.20 10.57
CA GLU A 37 -12.33 0.48 9.17
C GLU A 37 -11.05 0.52 8.32
N THR A 38 -10.02 1.23 8.79
CA THR A 38 -8.72 1.29 8.11
C THR A 38 -8.06 -0.09 8.03
N ILE A 39 -8.09 -0.87 9.11
CA ILE A 39 -7.57 -2.24 9.14
C ILE A 39 -8.28 -3.11 8.08
N SER A 40 -9.63 -3.13 8.09
CA SER A 40 -10.40 -3.93 7.13
C SER A 40 -10.16 -3.52 5.68
N ARG A 41 -9.94 -2.23 5.41
CA ARG A 41 -9.60 -1.75 4.07
C ARG A 41 -8.18 -2.16 3.64
N LEU A 42 -7.22 -2.16 4.57
CA LEU A 42 -5.85 -2.64 4.32
C LEU A 42 -5.85 -4.12 3.96
N GLU A 43 -6.53 -4.95 4.75
CA GLU A 43 -6.67 -6.39 4.50
C GLU A 43 -7.28 -6.64 3.12
N LYS A 44 -8.41 -5.99 2.83
CA LYS A 44 -9.06 -6.14 1.52
C LYS A 44 -8.16 -5.67 0.37
N TRP A 45 -7.39 -4.61 0.57
CA TRP A 45 -6.47 -4.12 -0.45
C TRP A 45 -5.34 -5.12 -0.70
N ALA A 46 -4.78 -5.74 0.35
CA ALA A 46 -3.81 -6.82 0.23
C ALA A 46 -4.41 -8.07 -0.47
N ASP A 47 -5.62 -8.48 -0.09
CA ASP A 47 -6.33 -9.62 -0.72
C ASP A 47 -6.54 -9.41 -2.23
N ILE A 48 -6.81 -8.16 -2.66
CA ILE A 48 -6.94 -7.84 -4.09
C ILE A 48 -5.60 -8.04 -4.80
N TYR A 49 -4.47 -7.69 -4.16
CA TYR A 49 -3.15 -7.93 -4.72
C TYR A 49 -2.85 -9.43 -4.80
N ASP A 50 -3.14 -10.20 -3.76
CA ASP A 50 -2.98 -11.66 -3.75
C ASP A 50 -3.78 -12.36 -4.84
N ALA A 51 -4.96 -11.84 -5.16
CA ALA A 51 -5.81 -12.37 -6.22
C ALA A 51 -5.23 -12.14 -7.64
N THR A 52 -4.21 -11.29 -7.79
CA THR A 52 -3.51 -11.08 -9.07
C THR A 52 -2.57 -12.24 -9.41
N LEU A 53 -2.13 -13.02 -8.41
CA LEU A 53 -1.21 -14.12 -8.60
C LEU A 53 -1.94 -15.43 -8.92
N ASN A 54 -1.50 -16.10 -9.98
CA ASN A 54 -1.86 -17.49 -10.17
C ASN A 54 -0.98 -18.40 -9.29
N TRP A 55 -1.47 -18.75 -8.12
CA TRP A 55 -0.73 -19.58 -7.14
C TRP A 55 -0.32 -20.98 -7.65
N GLN A 56 -1.05 -21.54 -8.62
CA GLN A 56 -0.71 -22.83 -9.20
C GLN A 56 0.39 -22.72 -10.28
N ASP A 57 0.45 -21.58 -10.97
CA ASP A 57 1.44 -21.29 -12.00
C ASP A 57 1.75 -19.77 -12.03
N PRO A 58 2.65 -19.28 -11.15
CA PRO A 58 2.94 -17.86 -11.02
C PRO A 58 3.40 -17.18 -12.31
N ALA A 59 4.05 -17.95 -13.19
CA ALA A 59 4.50 -17.47 -14.50
C ALA A 59 3.33 -17.19 -15.47
N ASN A 60 2.13 -17.68 -15.15
CA ASN A 60 0.91 -17.55 -15.92
C ASN A 60 -0.18 -16.85 -15.08
N SER A 61 0.23 -15.78 -14.39
CA SER A 61 -0.68 -14.86 -13.72
C SER A 61 -1.40 -13.98 -14.74
N PRO A 62 -2.70 -13.74 -14.59
CA PRO A 62 -3.43 -12.86 -15.50
C PRO A 62 -2.96 -11.42 -15.35
N ASP A 63 -2.82 -10.71 -16.47
CA ASP A 63 -2.68 -9.26 -16.44
C ASP A 63 -3.97 -8.63 -15.89
N LEU A 64 -3.82 -7.63 -15.04
CA LEU A 64 -4.96 -6.84 -14.58
C LEU A 64 -5.50 -5.97 -15.72
N SER A 65 -6.81 -5.69 -15.70
CA SER A 65 -7.35 -4.68 -16.61
C SER A 65 -6.87 -3.29 -16.17
N PRO A 66 -6.71 -2.32 -17.10
CA PRO A 66 -6.33 -0.96 -16.76
C PRO A 66 -7.23 -0.32 -15.70
N GLU A 67 -8.53 -0.65 -15.72
CA GLU A 67 -9.49 -0.18 -14.73
C GLU A 67 -9.26 -0.79 -13.35
N ALA A 68 -8.86 -2.06 -13.28
CA ALA A 68 -8.54 -2.74 -12.03
C ALA A 68 -7.24 -2.20 -11.42
N GLU A 69 -6.21 -1.99 -12.25
CA GLU A 69 -4.95 -1.34 -11.82
C GLU A 69 -5.21 0.07 -11.29
N ALA A 70 -5.98 0.88 -12.03
CA ALA A 70 -6.31 2.23 -11.59
C ALA A 70 -7.13 2.22 -10.29
N ALA A 71 -8.10 1.32 -10.14
CA ALA A 71 -8.88 1.20 -8.90
C ALA A 71 -8.01 0.80 -7.70
N PHE A 72 -7.06 -0.12 -7.90
CA PHE A 72 -6.12 -0.55 -6.87
C PHE A 72 -5.22 0.60 -6.41
N GLU A 73 -4.66 1.35 -7.36
CA GLU A 73 -3.80 2.50 -7.09
C GLU A 73 -4.56 3.63 -6.36
N GLN A 74 -5.81 3.90 -6.76
CA GLN A 74 -6.68 4.89 -6.11
C GLN A 74 -7.03 4.50 -4.67
N GLU A 75 -7.28 3.22 -4.39
CA GLU A 75 -7.51 2.76 -3.02
C GLU A 75 -6.23 2.86 -2.19
N GLY A 76 -5.06 2.50 -2.74
CA GLY A 76 -3.76 2.65 -2.08
C GLY A 76 -3.48 4.11 -1.68
N LEU A 77 -3.75 5.05 -2.58
CA LEU A 77 -3.71 6.50 -2.31
C LEU A 77 -4.66 6.94 -1.19
N SER A 78 -5.90 6.45 -1.22
CA SER A 78 -6.92 6.75 -0.21
C SER A 78 -6.49 6.24 1.17
N LEU A 79 -5.99 5.01 1.23
CA LEU A 79 -5.42 4.39 2.43
C LEU A 79 -4.22 5.17 2.93
N TRP A 80 -3.30 5.56 2.05
CA TRP A 80 -2.11 6.34 2.44
C TRP A 80 -2.49 7.65 3.13
N LYS A 81 -3.46 8.38 2.58
CA LYS A 81 -4.01 9.62 3.19
C LYS A 81 -4.63 9.35 4.56
N GLN A 82 -5.33 8.23 4.73
CA GLN A 82 -5.96 7.86 5.99
C GLN A 82 -4.91 7.49 7.05
N LEU A 83 -3.91 6.69 6.67
CA LEU A 83 -2.81 6.28 7.54
C LEU A 83 -2.00 7.47 8.06
N GLN A 84 -1.70 8.45 7.19
CA GLN A 84 -1.01 9.66 7.62
C GLN A 84 -1.78 10.45 8.69
N LYS A 85 -3.12 10.39 8.69
CA LYS A 85 -3.95 11.05 9.71
C LYS A 85 -4.00 10.26 11.00
N GLU A 86 -4.20 8.94 10.92
CA GLU A 86 -4.39 8.09 12.10
C GLU A 86 -3.09 7.84 12.86
N LEU A 87 -1.96 7.72 12.15
CA LEU A 87 -0.68 7.36 12.75
C LEU A 87 0.20 8.56 13.12
N ALA A 88 -0.18 9.77 12.69
CA ALA A 88 0.49 10.99 13.13
C ALA A 88 0.28 11.25 14.62
N PRO A 89 1.27 11.84 15.33
CA PRO A 89 2.59 12.24 14.84
C PRO A 89 3.66 11.12 14.97
N ASN A 90 3.26 9.91 15.37
CA ASN A 90 4.18 8.86 15.77
C ASN A 90 4.84 8.16 14.58
N TYR A 91 4.14 8.09 13.45
CA TYR A 91 4.65 7.48 12.23
C TYR A 91 4.59 8.42 11.03
N GLU A 92 5.62 8.35 10.19
CA GLU A 92 5.63 8.89 8.83
C GLU A 92 5.39 7.72 7.87
N VAL A 93 4.33 7.80 7.07
CA VAL A 93 3.96 6.77 6.12
C VAL A 93 4.37 7.20 4.73
N VAL A 94 5.14 6.38 4.02
CA VAL A 94 5.39 6.51 2.58
C VAL A 94 4.64 5.44 1.81
N TYR A 95 4.40 5.64 0.52
CA TYR A 95 3.60 4.72 -0.28
C TYR A 95 4.40 4.18 -1.45
N PHE A 96 4.31 2.88 -1.72
CA PHE A 96 4.83 2.29 -2.94
C PHE A 96 3.71 2.22 -3.98
N SER A 97 3.87 2.97 -5.06
CA SER A 97 2.93 2.94 -6.19
C SER A 97 3.25 1.73 -7.05
N GLU A 98 2.27 0.84 -7.23
CA GLU A 98 2.40 -0.31 -8.14
C GLU A 98 2.44 0.18 -9.58
N GLN A 99 1.63 1.18 -9.92
CA GLN A 99 1.60 1.75 -11.26
C GLN A 99 2.92 2.42 -11.66
N LEU A 100 3.57 3.15 -10.74
CA LEU A 100 4.86 3.82 -11.02
C LEU A 100 6.08 2.96 -10.67
N ARG A 101 5.88 1.82 -10.00
CA ARG A 101 6.92 0.92 -9.48
C ARG A 101 7.99 1.66 -8.66
N LYS A 102 7.57 2.64 -7.85
CA LYS A 102 8.47 3.43 -6.97
C LYS A 102 7.81 3.83 -5.66
N VAL A 103 8.64 4.07 -4.65
CA VAL A 103 8.21 4.74 -3.42
C VAL A 103 7.99 6.23 -3.70
N VAL A 104 6.85 6.73 -3.28
CA VAL A 104 6.49 8.15 -3.27
C VAL A 104 6.32 8.64 -1.83
N THR A 105 6.69 9.89 -1.61
CA THR A 105 6.64 10.54 -0.31
C THR A 105 5.78 11.79 -0.29
N ASP A 106 5.41 12.31 -1.46
CA ASP A 106 4.53 13.47 -1.62
C ASP A 106 3.26 13.06 -2.39
N ILE A 107 2.11 13.27 -1.76
CA ILE A 107 0.80 13.00 -2.34
C ILE A 107 0.58 13.84 -3.59
N ASN A 108 1.01 15.11 -3.59
CA ASN A 108 0.76 16.02 -4.71
C ASN A 108 1.59 15.61 -5.94
N GLU A 109 2.81 15.12 -5.72
CA GLU A 109 3.64 14.55 -6.79
C GLU A 109 2.94 13.34 -7.41
N LEU A 110 2.45 12.41 -6.57
CA LEU A 110 1.79 11.20 -7.07
C LEU A 110 0.50 11.52 -7.83
N GLU A 111 -0.39 12.37 -7.28
CA GLU A 111 -1.63 12.75 -7.97
C GLU A 111 -1.35 13.43 -9.33
N SER A 112 -0.30 14.26 -9.40
CA SER A 112 0.12 14.88 -10.65
C SER A 112 0.65 13.84 -11.65
N LEU A 113 1.44 12.86 -11.20
CA LEU A 113 1.97 11.80 -12.06
C LEU A 113 0.86 10.89 -12.59
N LEU A 114 -0.16 10.59 -11.79
CA LEU A 114 -1.28 9.77 -12.23
C LEU A 114 -2.20 10.51 -13.20
N ALA A 115 -2.43 11.81 -12.99
CA ALA A 115 -3.23 12.63 -13.90
C ALA A 115 -2.61 12.78 -15.30
N ILE A 116 -1.29 12.58 -15.45
CA ILE A 116 -0.60 12.60 -16.74
C ILE A 116 -0.74 11.26 -17.49
N ASN A 117 -0.96 10.16 -16.76
CA ASN A 117 -1.00 8.80 -17.31
C ASN A 117 -2.44 8.24 -17.46
N ALA A 118 -3.46 9.06 -17.21
CA ALA A 118 -4.89 8.73 -17.35
C ALA A 118 -5.44 9.24 -18.69
#